data_AF-A0AAV7QLF6-F1
#
_entry.id   AF-A0AAV7QLF6-F1
#
_cell.length_a   1.000
_cell.length_b   1.000
_cell.length_c   1.000
_cell.angle_alpha   90.00
_cell.angle_beta   90.00
_cell.angle_gamma   90.00
#
_symmetry.space_group_name_H-M   'P 1'
#
loop_
_entity.id
_entity.type
_entity.pdbx_description
1 polymer ?
#
loop_
_entity_poly.entity_id
_entity_poly.type
_entity_poly.pdbx_seq_one_letter_code
_entity_poly.pdbx_strand_id
1 'polypeptide(L)'
;MFSNVLSALLKHMRSYIVFPHVEDLPTVKGDFYALGHIPNIIGAIDGTHVALVSPRRSEQVYRNRKSYHSMNVQMVCLADQHISHVNAKIPGSIIVACCMLHNLALRQQVPFLQEDGPDGGLVAAVEHLDSEEEEAEEEDIDNQNNINMQYFQ
;
A
#
# COMPACT_ATOMS: atom_id res chain seq x y z
N MET A 1 24.62 -1.93 22.38
CA MET A 1 23.47 -1.24 23.00
C MET A 1 22.29 -1.18 22.04
N PHE A 2 22.45 -0.63 20.83
CA PHE A 2 21.40 -0.58 19.79
C PHE A 2 20.85 -1.96 19.39
N SER A 3 21.73 -2.96 19.25
CA SER A 3 21.36 -4.35 18.92
C SER A 3 20.35 -4.95 19.89
N ASN A 4 20.53 -4.73 21.19
CA ASN A 4 19.68 -5.36 22.22
C ASN A 4 18.29 -4.74 22.23
N VAL A 5 18.20 -3.41 22.03
CA VAL A 5 16.93 -2.70 21.90
C VAL A 5 16.21 -3.16 20.63
N LEU A 6 16.91 -3.20 19.49
CA LEU A 6 16.33 -3.67 18.23
C LEU A 6 15.82 -5.10 18.32
N SER A 7 16.59 -6.02 18.90
CA SER A 7 16.15 -7.41 19.10
C SER A 7 14.93 -7.51 20.02
N ALA A 8 14.88 -6.71 21.09
CA ALA A 8 13.73 -6.65 21.97
C ALA A 8 12.47 -6.13 21.25
N LEU A 9 12.60 -5.06 20.45
CA LEU A 9 11.52 -4.52 19.64
C LEU A 9 11.01 -5.54 18.61
N LEU A 10 11.91 -6.15 17.84
CA LEU A 10 11.56 -7.16 16.84
C LEU A 10 10.86 -8.38 17.46
N LYS A 11 11.25 -8.76 18.68
CA LYS A 11 10.61 -9.87 19.40
C LYS A 11 9.15 -9.57 19.75
N HIS A 12 8.82 -8.33 20.10
CA HIS A 12 7.46 -7.95 20.50
C HIS A 12 6.63 -7.40 19.35
N MET A 13 7.25 -6.96 18.26
CA MET A 13 6.57 -6.34 17.11
C MET A 13 5.40 -7.18 16.59
N ARG A 14 5.56 -8.51 16.52
CA ARG A 14 4.52 -9.43 16.04
C ARG A 14 3.29 -9.53 16.95
N SER A 15 3.39 -9.05 18.19
CA SER A 15 2.27 -9.00 19.12
C SER A 15 1.46 -7.71 19.02
N TYR A 16 1.99 -6.68 18.36
CA TYR A 16 1.36 -5.36 18.25
C TYR A 16 1.00 -4.97 16.81
N ILE A 17 1.76 -5.45 15.83
CA ILE A 17 1.53 -5.19 14.40
C ILE A 17 0.96 -6.46 13.79
N VAL A 18 -0.36 -6.56 13.81
CA VAL A 18 -1.12 -7.73 13.33
C VAL A 18 -2.14 -7.25 12.32
N PHE A 19 -2.14 -7.88 11.15
CA PHE A 19 -3.15 -7.61 10.14
C PHE A 19 -4.47 -8.30 10.53
N PRO A 20 -5.64 -7.66 10.35
CA PRO A 20 -6.92 -8.26 10.71
C PRO A 20 -7.10 -9.63 10.07
N HIS A 21 -7.62 -10.59 10.84
CA HIS A 21 -8.06 -11.86 10.30
C HIS A 21 -9.43 -11.69 9.62
N VAL A 22 -9.84 -12.70 8.82
CA VAL A 22 -11.12 -12.68 8.10
C VAL A 22 -12.31 -12.45 9.05
N GLU A 23 -12.22 -12.98 10.26
CA GLU A 23 -13.23 -12.85 11.32
C GLU A 23 -13.34 -11.40 11.86
N ASP A 24 -12.26 -10.62 11.79
CA ASP A 24 -12.21 -9.23 12.28
C ASP A 24 -12.73 -8.23 11.23
N LEU A 25 -12.80 -8.62 9.95
CA LEU A 25 -13.15 -7.73 8.84
C LEU A 25 -14.51 -7.03 8.99
N PRO A 26 -15.60 -7.68 9.50
CA PRO A 26 -16.87 -6.99 9.72
C PRO A 26 -16.73 -5.80 10.67
N THR A 27 -15.98 -5.97 11.76
CA THR A 27 -15.72 -4.91 12.74
C THR A 27 -14.88 -3.81 12.12
N VAL A 28 -13.75 -4.14 11.49
CA VAL A 28 -12.86 -3.16 10.87
C VAL A 28 -13.60 -2.30 9.84
N LYS A 29 -14.41 -2.92 8.99
CA LYS A 29 -15.23 -2.19 8.00
C LYS A 29 -16.25 -1.29 8.67
N GLY A 30 -16.91 -1.77 9.73
CA GLY A 30 -17.85 -0.99 10.53
C GLY A 30 -17.19 0.26 11.13
N ASP A 31 -15.99 0.12 11.68
CA ASP A 31 -15.25 1.22 12.30
C ASP A 31 -14.87 2.30 11.28
N PHE A 32 -14.37 1.91 10.10
CA PHE A 32 -14.08 2.87 9.04
C PHE A 32 -15.33 3.55 8.49
N TYR A 33 -16.42 2.80 8.34
CA TYR A 33 -17.70 3.37 7.92
C TYR A 33 -18.24 4.38 8.94
N ALA A 34 -18.06 4.12 10.23
CA ALA A 34 -18.45 5.05 11.29
C ALA A 34 -17.61 6.34 11.28
N LEU A 35 -16.33 6.29 10.86
CA LEU A 35 -15.45 7.46 10.79
C LEU A 35 -15.71 8.37 9.59
N GLY A 36 -15.97 7.80 8.42
CA GLY A 36 -15.97 8.55 7.16
C GLY A 36 -17.06 8.17 6.16
N HIS A 37 -17.98 7.27 6.52
CA HIS A 37 -19.04 6.76 5.64
C HIS A 37 -18.55 6.11 4.34
N ILE A 38 -17.28 5.68 4.30
CA ILE A 38 -16.73 4.96 3.15
C ILE A 38 -16.88 3.45 3.43
N PRO A 39 -17.65 2.71 2.64
CA PRO A 39 -17.87 1.29 2.86
C PRO A 39 -16.62 0.46 2.55
N ASN A 40 -16.57 -0.74 3.13
CA ASN A 40 -15.62 -1.79 2.76
C ASN A 40 -14.12 -1.46 2.93
N ILE A 41 -13.76 -0.40 3.64
CA ILE A 41 -12.36 -0.14 4.01
C ILE A 41 -11.89 -1.15 5.06
N ILE A 42 -10.70 -1.73 4.82
CA ILE A 42 -10.03 -2.68 5.72
C ILE A 42 -8.71 -2.15 6.28
N GLY A 43 -8.34 -0.92 5.94
CA GLY A 43 -7.12 -0.26 6.38
C GLY A 43 -6.81 0.99 5.55
N ALA A 44 -6.24 1.99 6.19
CA ALA A 44 -5.68 3.16 5.53
C ALA A 44 -4.18 2.96 5.31
N ILE A 45 -3.66 3.38 4.16
CA ILE A 45 -2.23 3.23 3.82
C ILE A 45 -1.59 4.57 3.61
N ASP A 46 -0.38 4.68 4.14
CA ASP A 46 0.52 5.77 3.80
C ASP A 46 1.97 5.27 3.72
N GLY A 47 2.81 6.04 3.03
CA GLY A 47 4.23 5.82 2.88
C GLY A 47 5.03 6.99 3.42
N THR A 48 6.01 6.71 4.27
CA THR A 48 6.91 7.74 4.81
C THR A 48 8.36 7.47 4.45
N HIS A 49 9.09 8.53 4.09
CA HIS A 49 10.51 8.45 3.82
C HIS A 49 11.31 8.60 5.11
N VAL A 50 11.97 7.52 5.53
CA VAL A 50 12.91 7.54 6.66
C VAL A 50 14.29 7.89 6.12
N ALA A 51 14.80 9.06 6.52
CA ALA A 51 16.12 9.53 6.11
C ALA A 51 17.22 8.57 6.59
N LEU A 52 18.23 8.35 5.74
CA LEU A 52 19.35 7.47 6.04
C LEU A 52 20.66 8.07 5.55
N VAL A 53 21.75 7.63 6.18
CA VAL A 53 23.09 7.86 5.65
C VAL A 53 23.25 6.94 4.44
N SER A 54 23.59 7.55 3.31
CA SER A 54 23.74 6.85 2.04
C SER A 54 24.71 5.66 2.15
N PRO A 55 24.30 4.44 1.78
CA PRO A 55 25.24 3.35 1.64
C PRO A 55 26.18 3.64 0.45
N ARG A 56 27.49 3.42 0.65
CA ARG A 56 28.52 3.68 -0.37
C ARG A 56 28.29 2.91 -1.68
N ARG A 57 27.54 1.81 -1.63
CA ARG A 57 27.13 1.02 -2.80
C ARG A 57 25.64 1.26 -3.05
N SER A 58 25.30 1.52 -4.30
CA SER A 58 23.91 1.73 -4.75
C SER A 58 23.24 2.98 -4.18
N GLU A 59 23.99 4.00 -3.79
CA GLU A 59 23.47 5.30 -3.30
C GLU A 59 22.24 5.81 -4.07
N GLN A 60 22.30 5.75 -5.42
CA GLN A 60 21.26 6.25 -6.30
C GLN A 60 19.89 5.62 -6.05
N VAL A 61 19.83 4.35 -5.63
CA VAL A 61 18.53 3.67 -5.37
C VAL A 61 17.86 4.18 -4.11
N TYR A 62 18.59 4.82 -3.20
CA TYR A 62 18.03 5.41 -1.98
C TYR A 62 17.68 6.88 -2.14
N ARG A 63 18.03 7.50 -3.28
CA ARG A 63 17.72 8.91 -3.53
C ARG A 63 16.25 9.05 -3.87
N ASN A 64 15.54 9.88 -3.12
CA ASN A 64 14.13 10.17 -3.37
C ASN A 64 13.93 11.40 -4.30
N ARG A 65 12.67 11.72 -4.61
CA ARG A 65 12.27 12.89 -5.40
C ARG A 65 12.74 14.23 -4.79
N LYS A 66 12.94 14.29 -3.47
CA LYS A 66 13.43 15.48 -2.75
C LYS A 66 14.97 15.54 -2.70
N SER A 67 15.67 14.70 -3.48
CA SER A 67 17.13 14.67 -3.60
C SER A 67 17.90 14.38 -2.30
N TYR A 68 17.29 13.65 -1.36
CA TYR A 68 18.01 13.09 -0.20
C TYR A 68 17.86 11.56 -0.13
N HIS A 69 18.72 10.92 0.66
CA HIS A 69 18.73 9.47 0.82
C HIS A 69 17.71 9.02 1.87
N SER A 70 16.85 8.08 1.49
CA SER A 70 15.80 7.57 2.35
C SER A 70 15.36 6.17 1.98
N MET A 71 14.79 5.49 2.96
CA MET A 71 14.05 4.25 2.78
C MET A 71 12.58 4.58 2.86
N ASN A 72 11.79 4.06 1.91
CA ASN A 72 10.36 4.22 2.00
C ASN A 72 9.78 3.14 2.92
N VAL A 73 8.97 3.58 3.87
CA VAL A 73 8.28 2.74 4.84
C VAL A 73 6.79 2.89 4.62
N GLN A 74 6.17 1.83 4.10
CA GLN A 74 4.72 1.74 4.01
C GLN A 74 4.16 1.27 5.35
N MET A 75 3.03 1.84 5.76
CA MET A 75 2.25 1.34 6.89
C MET A 75 0.78 1.21 6.51
N VAL A 76 0.11 0.24 7.12
CA VAL A 76 -1.35 0.12 7.14
C VAL A 76 -1.80 0.44 8.56
N CYS A 77 -2.79 1.33 8.69
CA CYS A 77 -3.43 1.66 9.95
C CYS A 77 -4.92 1.29 9.92
N LEU A 78 -5.44 0.86 11.06
CA LEU A 78 -6.87 0.64 11.27
C LEU A 78 -7.56 1.94 11.71
N ALA A 79 -8.88 1.91 11.74
CA ALA A 79 -9.73 3.03 12.13
C ALA A 79 -9.41 3.55 13.55
N ASP A 80 -9.01 2.67 14.46
CA ASP A 80 -8.61 2.97 15.82
C ASP A 80 -7.15 3.45 15.96
N GLN A 81 -6.49 3.73 14.84
CA GLN A 81 -5.10 4.21 14.74
C GLN A 81 -4.03 3.17 15.10
N HIS A 82 -4.39 1.89 15.25
CA HIS A 82 -3.39 0.84 15.38
C HIS A 82 -2.73 0.53 14.04
N ILE A 83 -1.40 0.37 14.05
CA ILE A 83 -0.62 -0.05 12.89
C ILE A 83 -0.79 -1.57 12.74
N SER A 84 -1.40 -2.01 11.64
CA SER A 84 -1.66 -3.42 11.38
C SER A 84 -0.64 -4.07 10.46
N HIS A 85 0.11 -3.28 9.69
CA HIS A 85 1.16 -3.79 8.81
C HIS A 85 2.22 -2.74 8.50
N VAL A 86 3.48 -3.17 8.33
CA VAL A 86 4.61 -2.30 7.97
C VAL A 86 5.49 -2.99 6.93
N ASN A 87 5.89 -2.25 5.90
CA ASN A 87 6.84 -2.71 4.88
C ASN A 87 7.92 -1.66 4.62
N ALA A 88 9.16 -1.97 5.00
CA ALA A 88 10.34 -1.11 4.85
C ALA A 88 11.37 -1.72 3.89
N LYS A 89 10.94 -2.25 2.74
CA LYS A 89 11.82 -2.99 1.81
C LYS A 89 12.17 -2.23 0.53
N ILE A 90 11.60 -1.05 0.30
CA ILE A 90 11.75 -0.33 -0.96
C ILE A 90 12.62 0.92 -0.75
N PRO A 91 13.79 1.01 -1.40
CA PRO A 91 14.67 2.17 -1.29
C PRO A 91 14.16 3.30 -2.20
N GLY A 92 14.15 4.55 -1.70
CA GLY A 92 13.99 5.80 -2.48
C GLY A 92 12.71 6.01 -3.34
N SER A 93 12.00 4.96 -3.71
CA SER A 93 10.92 4.95 -4.71
C SER A 93 9.58 5.38 -4.15
N ILE A 94 8.72 5.83 -5.05
CA ILE A 94 7.30 6.09 -4.78
C ILE A 94 6.59 4.75 -4.50
N ILE A 95 5.81 4.70 -3.43
CA ILE A 95 4.90 3.57 -3.18
C ILE A 95 3.63 3.83 -3.99
N VAL A 96 3.30 2.90 -4.88
CA VAL A 96 1.97 2.81 -5.46
C VAL A 96 1.09 2.05 -4.46
N ALA A 97 0.24 2.78 -3.73
CA ALA A 97 -0.54 2.22 -2.62
C ALA A 97 -1.46 1.07 -3.05
N CYS A 98 -2.06 1.14 -4.24
CA CYS A 98 -3.04 0.14 -4.71
C CYS A 98 -2.44 -1.24 -5.01
N CYS A 99 -1.28 -1.34 -5.68
CA CYS A 99 -0.66 -2.63 -6.00
C CYS A 99 -0.20 -3.37 -4.74
N MET A 100 0.26 -2.63 -3.72
CA MET A 100 0.66 -3.21 -2.44
C MET A 100 -0.54 -3.71 -1.65
N LEU A 101 -1.67 -2.99 -1.66
CA LEU A 101 -2.93 -3.44 -1.06
C LEU A 101 -3.40 -4.74 -1.69
N HIS A 102 -3.41 -4.80 -3.01
CA HIS A 102 -3.85 -5.99 -3.73
C HIS A 102 -3.00 -7.20 -3.35
N ASN A 103 -1.68 -7.07 -3.39
CA ASN A 103 -0.77 -8.16 -3.03
C ASN A 103 -0.87 -8.56 -1.55
N LEU A 104 -1.10 -7.60 -0.66
CA LEU A 104 -1.31 -7.87 0.76
C LEU A 104 -2.63 -8.62 0.98
N ALA A 105 -3.72 -8.16 0.37
CA ALA A 105 -5.03 -8.80 0.42
C ALA A 105 -4.96 -10.24 -0.11
N LEU A 106 -4.27 -10.49 -1.22
CA LEU A 106 -4.04 -11.83 -1.76
C LEU A 106 -3.29 -12.73 -0.77
N ARG A 107 -2.21 -12.24 -0.16
CA ARG A 107 -1.43 -13.01 0.83
C ARG A 107 -2.23 -13.34 2.08
N GLN A 108 -3.11 -12.44 2.48
CA GLN A 108 -3.97 -12.59 3.67
C GLN A 108 -5.29 -13.28 3.35
N GLN A 109 -5.49 -13.73 2.09
CA GLN A 109 -6.71 -14.39 1.64
C GLN A 109 -7.97 -13.56 1.96
N VAL A 110 -7.84 -12.24 1.89
CA VAL A 110 -8.98 -11.35 2.11
C VAL A 110 -9.98 -11.62 0.99
N PRO A 111 -11.24 -11.94 1.32
CA PRO A 111 -12.24 -12.24 0.30
C PRO A 111 -12.46 -11.01 -0.59
N PHE A 112 -12.41 -11.23 -1.91
CA PHE A 112 -12.90 -10.25 -2.88
C PHE A 112 -14.41 -10.10 -2.67
N LEU A 113 -14.85 -8.86 -2.46
CA LEU A 113 -16.27 -8.57 -2.30
C LEU A 113 -16.90 -8.54 -3.69
N GLN A 114 -17.86 -9.43 -3.92
CA GLN A 114 -18.88 -9.23 -4.94
C GLN A 114 -19.92 -8.29 -4.30
N GLU A 115 -20.09 -7.09 -4.86
CA GLU A 115 -21.09 -6.12 -4.38
C GLU A 115 -22.48 -6.57 -4.85
N ASP A 116 -23.21 -7.33 -4.04
CA ASP A 116 -24.64 -7.66 -4.29
C ASP A 116 -25.59 -6.62 -3.63
N GLY A 117 -25.16 -5.36 -3.55
CA GLY A 117 -25.91 -4.26 -2.95
C GLY A 117 -26.47 -3.28 -4.01
N PRO A 118 -27.64 -2.66 -3.77
CA PRO A 118 -28.24 -1.71 -4.73
C PRO A 118 -27.44 -0.40 -4.92
N ASP A 119 -26.43 -0.16 -4.08
CA ASP A 119 -25.67 1.09 -4.05
C ASP A 119 -24.19 0.84 -4.39
N GLY A 120 -23.89 0.41 -5.62
CA GLY A 120 -22.53 0.22 -6.19
C GLY A 120 -21.69 1.52 -6.30
N GLY A 121 -21.70 2.35 -5.26
CA GLY A 121 -21.32 3.75 -5.25
C GLY A 121 -19.88 4.03 -4.83
N LEU A 122 -18.91 3.39 -5.48
CA LEU A 122 -17.52 3.90 -5.51
C LEU A 122 -16.95 3.96 -6.92
N VAL A 123 -17.52 3.22 -7.89
CA VAL A 123 -17.14 3.35 -9.31
C VAL A 123 -17.75 4.61 -9.93
N ALA A 124 -18.88 5.10 -9.43
CA ALA A 124 -19.61 6.23 -10.01
C ALA A 124 -18.99 7.62 -9.72
N ALA A 125 -18.05 7.76 -8.79
CA ALA A 125 -17.47 9.07 -8.44
C ALA A 125 -16.31 9.50 -9.36
N VAL A 126 -15.83 8.63 -10.23
CA VAL A 126 -14.70 8.91 -11.14
C VAL A 126 -15.17 9.43 -12.50
N GLU A 127 -16.43 9.23 -12.88
CA GLU A 127 -16.89 9.59 -14.24
C GLU A 127 -17.30 11.06 -14.44
N HIS A 128 -17.09 11.96 -13.48
CA HIS A 128 -17.57 13.36 -13.59
C HIS A 128 -16.51 14.45 -13.44
N LEU A 129 -15.22 14.10 -13.45
CA LEU A 129 -14.15 15.08 -13.53
C LEU A 129 -13.11 14.55 -14.52
N ASP A 130 -13.21 15.05 -15.75
CA ASP A 130 -12.15 15.23 -16.76
C ASP A 130 -12.75 15.06 -18.17
N SER A 131 -13.68 15.95 -18.52
CA SER A 131 -13.94 16.30 -19.92
C SER A 131 -13.11 17.55 -20.22
N GLU A 132 -11.87 17.36 -20.68
CA GLU A 132 -11.24 18.26 -21.63
C GLU A 132 -10.15 17.47 -22.37
N GLU A 133 -10.36 17.38 -23.68
CA GLU A 133 -9.66 16.61 -24.68
C GLU A 133 -8.21 17.08 -24.86
N GLU A 134 -7.28 16.16 -25.10
CA GLU A 134 -6.22 16.41 -26.08
C GLU A 134 -5.82 15.09 -26.76
N GLU A 135 -6.15 15.01 -28.05
CA GLU A 135 -5.84 13.93 -28.98
C GLU A 135 -4.34 13.85 -29.27
N ALA A 136 -3.77 12.63 -29.29
CA ALA A 136 -2.57 12.32 -30.07
C ALA A 136 -2.48 10.81 -30.37
N GLU A 137 -2.92 10.47 -31.58
CA GLU A 137 -2.42 9.43 -32.51
C GLU A 137 -2.06 8.02 -31.97
N GLU A 138 -2.92 7.04 -32.25
CA GLU A 138 -2.61 5.62 -32.24
C GLU A 138 -1.74 5.22 -33.45
N GLU A 139 -0.55 4.66 -33.20
CA GLU A 139 0.11 3.75 -34.13
C GLU A 139 0.12 2.33 -33.53
N ASP A 140 -0.59 1.43 -34.20
CA ASP A 140 -0.60 -0.02 -33.98
C ASP A 140 0.75 -0.64 -34.35
N ILE A 141 1.45 -1.22 -33.36
CA ILE A 141 2.51 -2.22 -33.60
C ILE A 141 2.35 -3.39 -32.60
N ASP A 142 1.82 -4.48 -33.12
CA ASP A 142 2.04 -5.90 -32.80
C ASP A 142 2.30 -6.34 -31.33
N ASN A 143 1.25 -6.93 -30.75
CA ASN A 143 1.24 -8.25 -30.10
C ASN A 143 2.58 -8.84 -29.59
N GLN A 144 3.11 -8.34 -28.47
CA GLN A 144 3.97 -9.14 -27.57
C GLN A 144 4.12 -8.54 -26.15
N ASN A 145 3.03 -8.28 -25.41
CA ASN A 145 3.15 -7.91 -23.98
C ASN A 145 3.38 -9.12 -23.08
N ASN A 146 4.61 -9.63 -23.20
CA ASN A 146 5.32 -10.37 -22.18
C ASN A 146 5.50 -9.46 -20.95
N ILE A 147 4.52 -9.44 -20.05
CA ILE A 147 4.65 -8.77 -18.75
C ILE A 147 5.68 -9.58 -17.95
N ASN A 148 6.93 -9.13 -18.04
CA ASN A 148 8.10 -9.79 -17.52
C ASN A 148 7.97 -9.96 -16.00
N MET A 149 7.65 -11.19 -15.61
CA MET A 149 7.63 -11.70 -14.25
C MET A 149 9.06 -11.88 -13.75
N GLN A 150 9.81 -10.79 -13.57
CA GLN A 150 11.15 -10.82 -12.98
C GLN A 150 11.39 -9.54 -12.21
N TYR A 151 11.18 -9.54 -10.89
CA TYR A 151 12.01 -8.86 -9.89
C TYR A 151 11.62 -9.35 -8.50
N PHE A 152 11.89 -10.63 -8.24
CA PHE A 152 12.05 -11.17 -6.89
C PHE A 152 13.06 -12.33 -6.94
N GLN A 153 14.34 -11.97 -7.01
CA GLN A 153 15.45 -12.72 -6.42
C GLN A 153 16.48 -11.71 -5.89
#